data_AF-A0A6P0V0J8-F1
#
_entry.id   AF-A0A6P0V0J8-F1
#
_cell.length_a   1.000
_cell.length_b   1.000
_cell.length_c   1.000
_cell.angle_alpha   90.00
_cell.angle_beta   90.00
_cell.angle_gamma   90.00
#
_symmetry.space_group_name_H-M   'P 1'
#
loop_
_entity.id
_entity.type
_entity.pdbx_description
1 polymer ?
#
loop_
_entity_poly.entity_id
_entity_poly.type
_entity_poly.pdbx_seq_one_letter_code
_entity_poly.pdbx_strand_id
1 'polypeptide(L)' 'MLKNITLSADQQLIELARDKAKKENSTLNAQFRAWLERYVSTDRKLIDYDALMDQLAYAQPGKKFYRDEMNER' A
#
# COMPACT_ATOMS: atom_id res chain seq x y z
N MET A 1 20.96 10.75 0.48
CA MET A 1 20.94 12.22 0.65
C MET A 1 19.49 12.69 0.60
N LEU A 2 19.07 13.55 1.52
CA LEU A 2 17.72 14.15 1.53
C LEU A 2 17.73 15.41 0.65
N LYS A 3 16.77 15.53 -0.27
CA LYS A 3 16.55 16.75 -1.07
C LYS A 3 15.29 17.47 -0.58
N ASN A 4 15.31 18.80 -0.60
CA ASN A 4 14.15 19.61 -0.24
C ASN A 4 13.16 19.62 -1.40
N ILE A 5 11.87 19.40 -1.10
CA ILE A 5 10.77 19.46 -2.05
C ILE A 5 9.81 20.53 -1.54
N THR A 6 9.49 21.51 -2.38
CA THR A 6 8.49 22.55 -2.07
C THR A 6 7.18 22.18 -2.74
N LEU A 7 6.11 22.04 -1.94
CA LEU A 7 4.76 21.80 -2.45
C LEU A 7 3.83 22.92 -2.00
N SER A 8 2.90 23.29 -2.87
CA SER A 8 1.83 24.24 -2.56
C SER A 8 0.52 23.47 -2.39
N ALA A 9 -0.21 23.78 -1.32
CA ALA A 9 -1.54 23.24 -1.04
C ALA A 9 -2.32 24.32 -0.29
N ASP A 10 -3.64 24.13 -0.17
CA ASP A 10 -4.48 25.01 0.64
C ASP A 10 -3.97 25.06 2.09
N GLN A 11 -3.88 26.28 2.63
CA GLN A 11 -3.44 26.54 3.99
C GLN A 11 -4.25 25.74 5.03
N GLN A 12 -5.58 25.67 4.85
CA GLN A 12 -6.45 24.94 5.77
C GLN A 12 -6.15 23.44 5.75
N LEU A 13 -5.85 22.89 4.56
CA LEU A 13 -5.44 21.49 4.41
C LEU A 13 -4.10 21.21 5.09
N ILE A 14 -3.13 22.12 4.97
CA ILE A 14 -1.82 21.96 5.62
C ILE A 14 -1.96 21.95 7.14
N GLU A 15 -2.80 22.81 7.70
CA GLU A 15 -3.05 22.87 9.14
C GLU A 15 -3.75 21.60 9.64
N LEU A 16 -4.83 21.18 8.99
CA LEU A 16 -5.55 19.94 9.34
C LEU A 16 -4.63 18.71 9.24
N ALA A 17 -3.79 18.63 8.21
CA ALA A 17 -2.86 17.52 8.03
C ALA A 17 -1.76 17.50 9.12
N ARG A 18 -1.28 18.68 9.56
CA ARG A 18 -0.34 18.79 10.68
C ARG A 18 -0.98 18.35 12.00
N ASP A 19 -2.20 18.78 12.27
CA ASP A 19 -2.92 18.41 13.49
C ASP A 19 -3.21 16.91 13.54
N LYS A 20 -3.62 16.33 12.42
CA LYS A 20 -3.80 14.88 12.31
C LYS A 20 -2.49 14.13 12.57
N ALA A 21 -1.39 14.56 11.96
CA ALA A 21 -0.09 13.92 12.16
C ALA A 21 0.37 14.02 13.63
N LYS A 22 0.15 15.16 14.29
CA LYS A 22 0.46 15.32 15.73
C LYS A 22 -0.35 14.37 16.60
N LYS A 23 -1.64 14.18 16.32
CA LYS A 23 -2.49 13.22 17.04
C LYS A 23 -1.97 11.78 16.90
N GLU A 24 -1.34 11.47 15.77
CA GLU A 24 -0.70 10.19 15.48
C GLU A 24 0.76 10.09 15.97
N ASN A 25 1.23 11.04 16.81
CA ASN A 25 2.64 11.15 17.26
C ASN A 25 3.65 11.17 16.10
N SER A 26 3.26 11.76 14.97
CA SER A 26 4.06 11.86 13.75
C SER A 26 4.13 13.31 13.26
N THR A 27 4.80 13.53 12.13
CA THR A 27 4.87 14.83 11.47
C THR A 27 4.33 14.73 10.05
N LEU A 28 3.81 15.84 9.52
CA LEU A 28 3.37 15.90 8.12
C LEU A 28 4.49 15.48 7.16
N ASN A 29 5.74 15.82 7.47
CA ASN A 29 6.91 15.46 6.67
C ASN A 29 7.20 13.94 6.73
N ALA A 30 7.04 13.30 7.89
CA ALA A 30 7.17 11.85 8.01
C ALA A 30 6.08 11.12 7.22
N GLN A 31 4.83 11.58 7.33
CA GLN A 31 3.71 11.03 6.55
C GLN A 31 3.92 11.24 5.03
N PHE A 32 4.47 12.38 4.63
CA PHE A 32 4.79 12.64 3.24
C PHE A 32 5.87 11.70 2.69
N ARG A 33 6.92 11.40 3.47
CA ARG A 33 7.94 10.41 3.07
C ARG A 33 7.36 9.01 2.94
N ALA A 34 6.57 8.57 3.91
CA ALA A 34 5.89 7.28 3.84
C ALA A 34 4.92 7.19 2.65
N TRP A 35 4.25 8.29 2.32
CA TRP A 35 3.42 8.37 1.12
C TRP A 35 4.26 8.27 -0.16
N LEU A 36 5.40 8.96 -0.26
CA LEU A 36 6.30 8.85 -1.42
C LEU A 36 6.81 7.42 -1.62
N GLU A 37 7.23 6.75 -0.55
CA GLU A 37 7.66 5.35 -0.59
C GLU A 37 6.54 4.43 -1.08
N ARG A 38 5.31 4.63 -0.60
CA ARG A 38 4.13 3.88 -1.08
C ARG A 38 3.81 4.20 -2.53
N TYR A 39 3.88 5.47 -2.93
CA TYR A 39 3.56 5.93 -4.27
C TYR A 39 4.46 5.25 -5.31
N VAL A 40 5.77 5.14 -5.06
CA VAL A 40 6.69 4.43 -5.96
C VAL A 40 6.60 2.89 -5.83
N SER A 41 6.10 2.38 -4.71
CA SER A 41 5.95 0.93 -4.49
C SER A 41 4.67 0.36 -5.10
N THR A 42 3.64 1.18 -5.33
CA THR A 42 2.38 0.75 -5.94
C THR A 42 2.59 0.18 -7.34
N ASP A 43 3.44 0.77 -8.16
CA ASP A 43 3.80 0.20 -9.47
C ASP A 43 4.46 -1.17 -9.34
N ARG A 44 5.31 -1.37 -8.31
CA ARG A 44 5.94 -2.67 -8.07
C ARG A 44 4.96 -3.72 -7.58
N LYS A 45 3.96 -3.35 -6.77
CA LYS A 45 2.96 -4.30 -6.25
C LYS A 45 2.03 -4.84 -7.32
N LEU A 46 1.71 -4.05 -8.36
CA LEU A 46 0.94 -4.54 -9.51
C LEU A 46 1.76 -5.56 -10.32
N ILE A 47 3.05 -5.27 -10.54
CA ILE A 47 3.99 -6.21 -11.17
C ILE A 47 4.14 -7.50 -10.33
N ASP A 48 4.18 -7.38 -9.00
CA ASP A 48 4.32 -8.52 -8.09
C ASP A 48 3.07 -9.41 -8.06
N TYR A 49 1.88 -8.82 -8.21
CA TYR A 49 0.63 -9.57 -8.32
C TYR A 49 0.58 -10.41 -9.61
N ASP A 50 0.90 -9.80 -10.76
CA ASP A 50 0.92 -10.51 -12.03
C ASP A 50 2.00 -11.60 -12.05
N ALA A 51 3.20 -11.31 -11.53
CA ALA A 51 4.28 -12.28 -11.39
C ALA A 51 3.92 -13.44 -10.43
N LEU A 52 3.23 -13.14 -9.33
CA LEU A 52 2.73 -14.17 -8.40
C LEU A 52 1.65 -15.04 -9.06
N MET A 53 0.74 -14.45 -9.84
CA MET A 53 -0.29 -15.19 -10.57
C MET A 53 0.31 -16.05 -11.69
N ASP A 54 1.34 -15.57 -12.39
CA ASP A 54 2.11 -16.36 -13.36
C ASP A 54 2.82 -17.52 -12.67
N GLN A 55 3.43 -17.30 -11.49
CA GLN A 55 4.01 -18.39 -10.69
C GLN A 55 2.97 -19.40 -10.23
N LEU A 56 1.73 -18.98 -9.96
CA LEU A 56 0.64 -19.85 -9.55
C LEU A 56 -0.10 -20.49 -10.74
N ALA A 57 0.30 -20.22 -11.99
CA ALA A 57 -0.35 -20.76 -13.18
C ALA A 57 -0.30 -22.30 -13.27
N TYR A 58 0.65 -22.96 -12.59
CA TYR A 58 0.68 -24.43 -12.48
C TYR A 58 -0.42 -24.99 -11.57
N ALA A 59 -0.92 -24.18 -10.63
CA ALA A 59 -1.97 -24.55 -9.71
C ALA A 59 -3.32 -24.25 -10.36
N GLN A 60 -3.68 -25.03 -11.38
CA GLN A 60 -5.03 -25.07 -11.92
C GLN A 60 -5.83 -26.16 -11.19
N PRO A 61 -6.59 -25.82 -10.14
CA PRO A 61 -7.52 -26.78 -9.56
C PRO A 61 -8.62 -27.00 -10.60
N GLY A 62 -8.57 -28.11 -11.33
CA GLY A 62 -9.60 -28.53 -12.29
C GLY A 62 -10.98 -28.78 -11.67
N LYS A 63 -11.17 -28.42 -10.40
CA LYS A 63 -12.41 -28.51 -9.63
C LYS A 63 -12.44 -27.41 -8.56
N LYS A 64 -13.64 -26.97 -8.19
CA LYS A 64 -13.84 -26.08 -7.05
C LYS A 64 -13.84 -26.93 -5.78
N PHE A 65 -13.03 -26.55 -4.80
CA PHE A 65 -13.04 -27.19 -3.48
C PHE A 65 -14.02 -26.43 -2.59
N TYR A 66 -15.00 -27.15 -2.03
CA TYR A 66 -15.92 -26.58 -1.06
C TYR A 66 -15.48 -26.93 0.36
N ARG A 67 -15.71 -26.00 1.29
CA ARG A 67 -15.23 -26.08 2.68
C ARG A 67 -15.73 -27.33 3.42
N ASP A 68 -16.88 -27.85 3.00
CA ASP A 68 -17.50 -29.03 3.61
C ASP A 68 -16.78 -30.33 3.18
N GLU A 69 -16.18 -30.39 1.98
CA GLU A 69 -15.44 -31.56 1.49
C GLU A 69 -14.04 -31.72 2.10
N MET A 70 -13.41 -30.63 2.55
CA MET A 70 -12.05 -30.65 3.14
C MET A 70 -12.03 -30.90 4.65
N ASN A 71 -13.18 -30.82 5.32
CA ASN A 71 -13.30 -30.96 6.78
C ASN A 71 -13.88 -32.31 7.22
N GLU A 72 -14.23 -33.20 6.29
CA GLU A 72 -14.55 -34.58 6.62
C GLU A 72 -13.27 -35.30 7.06
N ARG A 73 -13.12 -35.45 8.38
CA ARG A 73 -12.08 -36.22 9.06
C ARG A 73 -12.64 -37.55 9.53
#